data_AF-A0A6C0D845-F1
#
_entry.id   AF-A0A6C0D845-F1
#
_cell.length_a   1.000
_cell.length_b   1.000
_cell.length_c   1.000
_cell.angle_alpha   90.00
_cell.angle_beta   90.00
_cell.angle_gamma   90.00
#
_symmetry.space_group_name_H-M   'P 1'
#
loop_
_entity.id
_entity.type
_entity.pdbx_description
1 polymer ?
#
loop_
_entity_poly.entity_id
_entity_poly.type
_entity_poly.pdbx_seq_one_letter_code
_entity_poly.pdbx_strand_id
1 'polypeptide(L)'
;MGNITSIIDHWKEDDAQRQLMVDSYVKDLNKLSYQPDKDAGGNKIYVDKFNILLNEYKDKYATYLKLQKADASRNIAQYISTQGVRFNGNGGVLSTNTAKDIPSCQALCSADLKCSGFNYNSSTQACELQGGLGGSISLGSKDEHGGINKAMDALFALYEINTKLIALNDEINKVNKNAYPEFKLGLGRIFLNDENLFNQNQSLRMEREKIRQALNAYNDADTEYVNRAMDVEQHYAYYNIWFIVMVVLVCLLISMVLFPGYNGNVVSKSIWTIIIIVIIVATLNLNNPIAFAIWLLLICTVLAMKSNLIPSI
;
A
#
# COMPACT_ATOMS: atom_id res chain seq x y z
N MET A 1 -24.42 0.81 -6.44
CA MET A 1 -23.85 -0.07 -5.41
C MET A 1 -23.36 -1.33 -6.11
N GLY A 2 -22.04 -1.46 -6.31
CA GLY A 2 -21.45 -2.63 -6.94
C GLY A 2 -21.62 -3.87 -6.06
N ASN A 3 -21.95 -5.00 -6.68
CA ASN A 3 -22.33 -6.24 -5.99
C ASN A 3 -21.09 -6.87 -5.33
N ILE A 4 -20.98 -6.78 -4.00
CA ILE A 4 -19.86 -7.28 -3.20
C ILE A 4 -19.56 -8.77 -3.49
N THR A 5 -20.56 -9.53 -3.92
CA THR A 5 -20.40 -10.92 -4.35
C THR A 5 -19.51 -11.11 -5.58
N SER A 6 -19.51 -10.19 -6.57
CA SER A 6 -18.65 -10.37 -7.75
C SER A 6 -17.18 -10.13 -7.44
N ILE A 7 -16.88 -9.32 -6.42
CA ILE A 7 -15.52 -9.12 -5.92
C ILE A 7 -15.09 -10.37 -5.14
N ILE A 8 -15.93 -10.90 -4.25
CA ILE A 8 -15.61 -12.12 -3.50
C ILE A 8 -15.38 -13.32 -4.44
N ASP A 9 -16.14 -13.45 -5.52
CA ASP A 9 -15.99 -14.56 -6.46
C ASP A 9 -14.73 -14.42 -7.32
N HIS A 10 -14.35 -13.19 -7.72
CA HIS A 10 -13.08 -12.93 -8.40
C HIS A 10 -11.87 -13.28 -7.52
N TRP A 11 -11.94 -13.02 -6.22
CA TRP A 11 -10.87 -13.35 -5.27
C TRP A 11 -10.77 -14.86 -5.00
N LYS A 12 -11.90 -15.58 -4.98
CA LYS A 12 -11.91 -17.05 -4.85
C LYS A 12 -11.30 -17.76 -6.06
N GLU A 13 -11.55 -17.24 -7.26
CA GLU A 13 -11.01 -17.81 -8.50
C GLU A 13 -9.49 -17.58 -8.59
N ASP A 14 -9.05 -16.41 -8.13
CA ASP A 14 -7.63 -16.09 -7.94
C ASP A 14 -6.96 -16.96 -6.86
N ASP A 15 -7.64 -17.28 -5.76
CA ASP A 15 -7.11 -18.16 -4.71
C ASP A 15 -6.97 -19.61 -5.17
N ALA A 16 -7.92 -20.11 -5.97
CA ALA A 16 -7.83 -21.44 -6.56
C ALA A 16 -6.68 -21.56 -7.58
N GLN A 17 -6.50 -20.52 -8.41
CA GLN A 17 -5.35 -20.40 -9.31
C GLN A 17 -4.02 -20.31 -8.55
N ARG A 18 -3.96 -19.49 -7.48
CA ARG A 18 -2.80 -19.40 -6.59
C ARG A 18 -2.49 -20.74 -5.93
N GLN A 19 -3.51 -21.46 -5.44
CA GLN A 19 -3.34 -22.77 -4.82
C GLN A 19 -2.86 -23.85 -5.81
N LEU A 20 -3.40 -23.89 -7.03
CA LEU A 20 -2.91 -24.79 -8.08
C LEU A 20 -1.47 -24.44 -8.49
N MET A 21 -1.14 -23.15 -8.54
CA MET A 21 0.22 -22.69 -8.80
C MET A 21 1.17 -23.12 -7.68
N VAL A 22 0.74 -22.97 -6.42
CA VAL A 22 1.44 -23.42 -5.20
C VAL A 22 1.66 -24.93 -5.20
N ASP A 23 0.65 -25.73 -5.53
CA ASP A 23 0.74 -27.20 -5.50
C ASP A 23 1.60 -27.74 -6.64
N SER A 24 1.48 -27.16 -7.84
CA SER A 24 2.40 -27.41 -8.95
C SER A 24 3.83 -27.01 -8.57
N TYR A 25 3.97 -25.90 -7.86
CA TYR A 25 5.25 -25.36 -7.42
C TYR A 25 5.92 -26.21 -6.34
N VAL A 26 5.19 -26.65 -5.30
CA VAL A 26 5.69 -27.59 -4.28
C VAL A 26 6.11 -28.92 -4.93
N LYS A 27 5.36 -29.37 -5.94
CA LYS A 27 5.70 -30.56 -6.72
C LYS A 27 7.00 -30.38 -7.51
N ASP A 28 7.24 -29.20 -8.09
CA ASP A 28 8.48 -28.91 -8.80
C ASP A 28 9.66 -28.67 -7.85
N LEU A 29 9.44 -27.98 -6.73
CA LEU A 29 10.41 -27.83 -5.64
C LEU A 29 10.87 -29.16 -5.02
N ASN A 30 9.98 -30.16 -4.98
CA ASN A 30 10.33 -31.51 -4.51
C ASN A 30 11.18 -32.29 -5.51
N LYS A 31 11.26 -31.85 -6.76
CA LYS A 31 12.22 -32.38 -7.75
C LYS A 31 13.59 -31.69 -7.68
N LEU A 32 13.70 -30.59 -6.93
CA LEU A 32 14.93 -29.80 -6.86
C LEU A 32 16.01 -30.36 -5.93
N SER A 33 15.84 -31.55 -5.36
CA SER A 33 16.89 -32.13 -4.51
C SER A 33 18.16 -32.39 -5.33
N TYR A 34 19.21 -31.63 -5.08
CA TYR A 34 20.50 -31.85 -5.74
C TYR A 34 21.23 -33.00 -5.04
N GLN A 35 21.50 -34.10 -5.76
CA GLN A 35 22.39 -35.16 -5.31
C GLN A 35 23.77 -34.96 -5.93
N PRO A 36 24.80 -34.59 -5.14
CA PRO A 36 26.15 -34.46 -5.67
C PRO A 36 26.72 -35.84 -6.03
N ASP A 37 27.48 -35.89 -7.12
CA ASP A 37 28.29 -37.06 -7.45
C ASP A 37 29.36 -37.26 -6.36
N LYS A 38 29.63 -38.52 -5.97
CA LYS A 38 30.38 -38.85 -4.74
C LYS A 38 31.83 -38.34 -4.73
N ASP A 39 32.36 -37.96 -5.89
CA ASP A 39 33.80 -37.72 -6.09
C ASP A 39 34.16 -36.21 -6.21
N ALA A 40 33.17 -35.30 -6.19
CA ALA A 40 33.39 -33.85 -6.31
C ALA A 40 33.45 -33.15 -4.94
N GLY A 41 34.50 -33.44 -4.15
CA GLY A 41 34.63 -33.01 -2.76
C GLY A 41 34.51 -31.50 -2.49
N GLY A 42 34.83 -30.64 -3.46
CA GLY A 42 34.72 -29.18 -3.33
C GLY A 42 33.30 -28.61 -3.46
N ASN A 43 32.40 -29.28 -4.19
CA ASN A 43 31.05 -28.78 -4.45
C ASN A 43 30.05 -29.15 -3.34
N LYS A 44 30.35 -30.21 -2.58
CA LYS A 44 29.44 -30.75 -1.55
C LYS A 44 28.98 -29.71 -0.52
N ILE A 45 29.87 -28.81 -0.08
CA ILE A 45 29.54 -27.79 0.92
C ILE A 45 28.49 -26.80 0.41
N TYR A 46 28.60 -26.35 -0.84
CA TYR A 46 27.65 -25.38 -1.43
C TYR A 46 26.29 -26.03 -1.68
N VAL A 47 26.30 -27.27 -2.15
CA VAL A 47 25.11 -28.10 -2.35
C VAL A 47 24.36 -28.36 -1.04
N ASP A 48 25.07 -28.73 0.03
CA ASP A 48 24.44 -28.98 1.33
C ASP A 48 23.81 -27.69 1.89
N LYS A 49 24.52 -26.56 1.79
CA LYS A 49 23.97 -25.24 2.14
C LYS A 49 22.72 -24.90 1.31
N PHE A 50 22.71 -25.25 0.03
CA PHE A 50 21.59 -24.97 -0.87
C PHE A 50 20.37 -25.78 -0.47
N ASN A 51 20.54 -27.08 -0.23
CA ASN A 51 19.47 -27.96 0.23
C ASN A 51 18.89 -27.52 1.58
N ILE A 52 19.74 -27.05 2.51
CA ILE A 52 19.29 -26.49 3.80
C ILE A 52 18.43 -25.24 3.58
N LEU A 53 18.92 -24.26 2.82
CA LEU A 53 18.16 -23.03 2.52
C LEU A 53 16.87 -23.32 1.76
N LEU A 54 16.88 -24.32 0.87
CA LEU A 54 15.71 -24.72 0.10
C LEU A 54 14.61 -25.32 0.99
N ASN A 55 15.00 -26.09 2.01
CA ASN A 55 14.05 -26.60 2.99
C ASN A 55 13.50 -25.48 3.87
N GLU A 56 14.35 -24.55 4.31
CA GLU A 56 13.90 -23.36 5.05
C GLU A 56 12.90 -22.53 4.20
N TYR A 57 13.18 -22.37 2.91
CA TYR A 57 12.28 -21.72 1.96
C TYR A 57 10.92 -22.40 1.93
N LYS A 58 10.89 -23.74 1.77
CA LYS A 58 9.66 -24.55 1.75
C LYS A 58 8.82 -24.35 3.02
N ASP A 59 9.47 -24.36 4.18
CA ASP A 59 8.80 -24.21 5.47
C ASP A 59 8.21 -22.80 5.65
N LYS A 60 8.96 -21.75 5.26
CA LYS A 60 8.48 -20.37 5.26
C LYS A 60 7.33 -20.17 4.27
N TYR A 61 7.39 -20.84 3.12
CA TYR A 61 6.34 -20.76 2.11
C TYR A 61 5.04 -21.40 2.60
N ALA A 62 5.14 -22.60 3.18
CA ALA A 62 4.00 -23.25 3.83
C ALA A 62 3.39 -22.39 4.95
N THR A 63 4.21 -21.65 5.69
CA THR A 63 3.77 -20.71 6.72
C THR A 63 3.03 -19.52 6.12
N TYR A 64 3.59 -18.89 5.08
CA TYR A 64 2.94 -17.80 4.35
C TYR A 64 1.56 -18.19 3.84
N LEU A 65 1.43 -19.37 3.23
CA LEU A 65 0.15 -19.88 2.73
C LEU A 65 -0.89 -20.10 3.83
N LYS A 66 -0.47 -20.60 4.99
CA LYS A 66 -1.36 -20.76 6.16
C LYS A 66 -1.87 -19.41 6.66
N LEU A 67 -1.00 -18.40 6.68
CA LEU A 67 -1.35 -17.04 7.11
C LEU A 67 -2.31 -16.38 6.13
N GLN A 68 -2.05 -16.51 4.83
CA GLN A 68 -2.93 -15.97 3.79
C GLN A 68 -4.35 -16.57 3.87
N LYS A 69 -4.46 -17.89 4.04
CA LYS A 69 -5.76 -18.57 4.19
C LYS A 69 -6.49 -18.15 5.47
N ALA A 70 -5.75 -17.93 6.55
CA ALA A 70 -6.33 -17.47 7.81
C ALA A 70 -6.90 -16.05 7.69
N ASP A 71 -6.16 -15.14 7.05
CA ASP A 71 -6.57 -13.76 6.82
C ASP A 71 -7.84 -13.68 5.96
N ALA A 72 -7.90 -14.45 4.87
CA ALA A 72 -9.07 -14.54 3.98
C ALA A 72 -10.35 -15.01 4.70
N SER A 73 -10.20 -15.79 5.77
CA SER A 73 -11.34 -16.38 6.50
C SER A 73 -11.87 -15.52 7.65
N ARG A 74 -11.09 -14.54 8.15
CA ARG A 74 -11.44 -13.80 9.38
C ARG A 74 -11.29 -12.28 9.32
N ASN A 75 -10.74 -11.68 8.26
CA ASN A 75 -10.43 -10.23 8.21
C ASN A 75 -9.58 -9.72 9.39
N ILE A 76 -8.92 -10.60 10.15
CA ILE A 76 -8.06 -10.22 11.28
C ILE A 76 -6.64 -10.55 10.85
N ALA A 77 -5.94 -9.57 10.29
CA ALA A 77 -4.52 -9.65 10.03
C ALA A 77 -3.79 -9.98 11.33
N GLN A 78 -2.97 -11.03 11.30
CA GLN A 78 -2.18 -11.40 12.47
C GLN A 78 -0.88 -10.60 12.51
N TYR A 79 -0.58 -10.00 13.66
CA TYR A 79 0.66 -9.24 13.87
C TYR A 79 1.58 -9.93 14.89
N ILE A 80 2.88 -9.74 14.73
CA ILE A 80 3.89 -9.98 15.75
C ILE A 80 4.25 -8.61 16.32
N SER A 81 3.99 -8.39 17.61
CA SER A 81 4.34 -7.14 18.29
C SER A 81 5.41 -7.38 19.35
N THR A 82 6.45 -6.56 19.32
CA THR A 82 7.61 -6.66 20.22
C THR A 82 7.78 -5.32 20.94
N GLN A 83 7.98 -5.37 22.26
CA GLN A 83 8.26 -4.20 23.09
C GLN A 83 9.71 -3.72 22.92
N GLY A 84 9.94 -2.41 23.06
CA GLY A 84 11.28 -1.83 23.03
C GLY A 84 11.87 -1.73 21.62
N VAL A 85 11.05 -1.91 20.59
CA VAL A 85 11.46 -1.82 19.20
C VAL A 85 10.49 -0.99 18.39
N ARG A 86 10.97 -0.51 17.25
CA ARG A 86 10.17 0.14 16.22
C ARG A 86 10.36 -0.59 14.90
N PHE A 87 9.27 -0.79 14.18
CA PHE A 87 9.27 -1.25 12.81
C PHE A 87 9.35 -0.02 11.88
N ASN A 88 10.36 0.03 11.02
CA ASN A 88 10.49 1.08 10.01
C ASN A 88 10.27 0.46 8.65
N GLY A 89 9.03 0.54 8.15
CA GLY A 89 8.69 0.06 6.82
C GLY A 89 9.38 0.91 5.76
N ASN A 90 9.79 0.29 4.64
CA ASN A 90 10.45 1.01 3.54
C ASN A 90 9.54 2.04 2.85
N GLY A 91 8.22 1.93 3.02
CA GLY A 91 7.25 2.92 2.55
C GLY A 91 7.06 4.10 3.51
N GLY A 92 7.72 4.08 4.67
CA GLY A 92 7.64 5.14 5.67
C GLY A 92 6.33 5.15 6.46
N VAL A 93 6.09 6.28 7.13
CA VAL A 93 4.89 6.50 7.95
C VAL A 93 3.70 6.85 7.04
N LEU A 94 2.67 6.02 7.06
CA LEU A 94 1.42 6.23 6.32
C LEU A 94 0.52 7.23 7.03
N SER A 95 0.34 7.04 8.33
CA SER A 95 -0.48 7.91 9.17
C SER A 95 -0.11 7.79 10.64
N THR A 96 -0.41 8.84 11.40
CA THR A 96 -0.27 8.85 12.85
C THR A 96 -1.65 9.04 13.47
N ASN A 97 -2.10 8.02 14.19
CA ASN A 97 -3.41 7.95 14.83
C ASN A 97 -3.26 7.86 16.35
N THR A 98 -4.38 7.96 17.06
CA THR A 98 -4.44 7.65 18.50
C THR A 98 -5.09 6.28 18.69
N ALA A 99 -4.44 5.41 19.47
CA ALA A 99 -4.94 4.08 19.81
C ALA A 99 -4.83 3.84 21.32
N LYS A 100 -5.86 3.21 21.90
CA LYS A 100 -5.90 2.97 23.35
C LYS A 100 -4.94 1.87 23.79
N ASP A 101 -4.65 0.94 22.90
CA ASP A 101 -3.82 -0.23 23.13
C ASP A 101 -3.27 -0.78 21.79
N ILE A 102 -2.39 -1.79 21.89
CA ILE A 102 -1.80 -2.47 20.73
C ILE A 102 -2.88 -3.07 19.81
N PRO A 103 -3.90 -3.81 20.31
CA PRO A 103 -4.96 -4.34 19.45
C PRO A 103 -5.73 -3.27 18.67
N SER A 104 -5.98 -2.09 19.26
CA SER A 104 -6.61 -0.97 18.56
C SER A 104 -5.70 -0.45 17.44
N CYS A 105 -4.39 -0.36 17.68
CA CYS A 105 -3.42 0.05 16.65
C CYS A 105 -3.29 -1.00 15.54
N GLN A 106 -3.34 -2.29 15.89
CA GLN A 106 -3.41 -3.40 14.93
C GLN A 106 -4.67 -3.33 14.07
N ALA A 107 -5.82 -3.01 14.66
CA ALA A 107 -7.07 -2.86 13.92
C ALA A 107 -7.02 -1.68 12.95
N LEU A 108 -6.42 -0.55 13.36
CA LEU A 108 -6.16 0.59 12.47
C LEU A 108 -5.25 0.18 11.31
N CYS A 109 -4.17 -0.56 11.58
CA CYS A 109 -3.29 -1.08 10.54
C CYS A 109 -4.01 -2.07 9.63
N SER A 110 -4.84 -2.97 10.17
CA SER A 110 -5.57 -3.98 9.39
C SER A 110 -6.62 -3.36 8.48
N ALA A 111 -7.17 -2.20 8.87
CA ALA A 111 -8.13 -1.45 8.09
C ALA A 111 -7.48 -0.69 6.93
N ASP A 112 -6.18 -0.44 7.00
CA ASP A 112 -5.41 0.19 5.93
C ASP A 112 -4.64 -0.87 5.12
N LEU A 113 -5.10 -1.10 3.89
CA LEU A 113 -4.48 -2.06 2.97
C LEU A 113 -3.00 -1.76 2.67
N LYS A 114 -2.52 -0.55 2.95
CA LYS A 114 -1.13 -0.14 2.73
C LYS A 114 -0.24 -0.49 3.92
N CYS A 115 -0.84 -0.75 5.08
CA CYS A 115 -0.14 -0.93 6.33
C CYS A 115 0.50 -2.32 6.40
N SER A 116 1.83 -2.35 6.40
CA SER A 116 2.61 -3.58 6.58
C SER A 116 2.99 -3.83 8.04
N GLY A 117 2.95 -2.78 8.86
CA GLY A 117 3.23 -2.81 10.29
C GLY A 117 2.88 -1.50 10.98
N PHE A 118 3.10 -1.42 12.28
CA PHE A 118 2.77 -0.24 13.08
C PHE A 118 3.80 -0.03 14.19
N ASN A 119 3.88 1.19 14.70
CA ASN A 119 4.57 1.53 15.94
C ASN A 119 3.56 2.12 16.92
N TYR A 120 3.41 1.48 18.07
CA TYR A 120 2.52 1.93 19.13
C TYR A 120 3.32 2.43 20.33
N ASN A 121 3.04 3.63 20.81
CA ASN A 121 3.61 4.17 22.05
C ASN A 121 2.54 4.20 23.14
N SER A 122 2.72 3.39 24.18
CA SER A 122 1.78 3.24 25.30
C SER A 122 1.68 4.48 26.20
N SER A 123 2.73 5.28 26.30
CA SER A 123 2.76 6.51 27.10
C SER A 123 2.00 7.66 26.43
N THR A 124 2.08 7.77 25.11
CA THR A 124 1.42 8.85 24.34
C THR A 124 0.14 8.40 23.63
N GLN A 125 -0.15 7.10 23.61
CA GLN A 125 -1.21 6.48 22.82
C GLN A 125 -1.07 6.72 21.31
N ALA A 126 0.11 7.13 20.84
CA ALA A 126 0.37 7.33 19.42
C ALA A 126 0.52 5.99 18.70
N CYS A 127 -0.15 5.86 17.56
CA CYS A 127 -0.13 4.70 16.67
C CYS A 127 0.30 5.16 15.28
N GLU A 128 1.54 4.90 14.92
CA GLU A 128 2.09 5.22 13.60
C GLU A 128 1.96 3.99 12.70
N LEU A 129 1.12 4.09 11.68
CA LEU A 129 0.99 3.05 10.67
C LEU A 129 2.15 3.15 9.69
N GLN A 130 2.81 2.03 9.42
CA GLN A 130 3.99 1.94 8.58
C GLN A 130 3.63 1.20 7.29
N GLY A 131 4.10 1.73 6.18
CA GLY A 131 3.83 1.20 4.85
C GLY A 131 5.05 0.57 4.19
N GLY A 132 4.78 -0.03 3.04
CA GLY A 132 5.78 -0.61 2.17
C GLY A 132 6.34 -1.94 2.68
N LEU A 133 7.08 -2.59 1.79
CA LEU A 133 7.52 -3.96 1.97
C LEU A 133 8.98 -4.03 2.40
N GLY A 134 9.22 -4.87 3.39
CA GLY A 134 10.49 -4.89 4.11
C GLY A 134 10.65 -3.66 5.00
N GLY A 135 11.73 -3.67 5.77
CA GLY A 135 11.99 -2.64 6.74
C GLY A 135 13.09 -3.08 7.69
N SER A 136 13.46 -2.19 8.60
CA SER A 136 14.35 -2.53 9.70
C SER A 136 13.61 -2.47 11.01
N ILE A 137 14.00 -3.35 11.92
CA ILE A 137 13.63 -3.23 13.32
C ILE A 137 14.71 -2.40 13.99
N SER A 138 14.36 -1.23 14.51
CA SER A 138 15.26 -0.40 15.29
C SER A 138 14.92 -0.46 16.78
N LEU A 139 15.89 -0.12 17.63
CA LEU A 139 15.65 0.05 19.06
C LEU A 139 14.65 1.20 19.28
N GLY A 140 13.67 0.94 20.13
CA GLY A 140 12.70 1.93 20.61
C GLY A 140 12.83 2.12 22.12
N SER A 141 12.02 3.02 22.67
CA SER A 141 11.87 3.17 24.12
C SER A 141 11.07 2.00 24.71
N LYS A 142 11.14 1.81 26.03
CA LYS A 142 10.38 0.77 26.75
C LYS A 142 8.86 0.84 26.57
N ASP A 143 8.35 2.03 26.23
CA ASP A 143 6.91 2.27 26.07
C ASP A 143 6.46 2.06 24.60
N GLU A 144 7.40 1.79 23.69
CA GLU A 144 7.15 1.56 22.27
C GLU A 144 7.03 0.07 21.95
N HIS A 145 6.14 -0.20 21.00
CA HIS A 145 5.87 -1.53 20.48
C HIS A 145 5.84 -1.48 18.95
N GLY A 146 6.81 -2.13 18.32
CA GLY A 146 6.84 -2.34 16.87
C GLY A 146 6.05 -3.60 16.53
N GLY A 147 5.16 -3.51 15.56
CA GLY A 147 4.35 -4.62 15.09
C GLY A 147 4.47 -4.82 13.59
N ILE A 148 4.66 -6.06 13.13
CA ILE A 148 4.67 -6.41 11.71
C ILE A 148 3.59 -7.45 11.41
N ASN A 149 2.93 -7.32 10.26
CA ASN A 149 1.98 -8.33 9.79
C ASN A 149 2.73 -9.66 9.54
N LYS A 150 2.23 -10.77 10.06
CA LYS A 150 2.86 -12.10 9.96
C LYS A 150 2.99 -12.59 8.52
N ALA A 151 1.98 -12.35 7.68
CA ALA A 151 2.03 -12.74 6.28
C ALA A 151 3.12 -11.94 5.55
N MET A 152 3.27 -10.66 5.89
CA MET A 152 4.35 -9.82 5.36
C MET A 152 5.73 -10.20 5.86
N ASP A 153 5.87 -10.53 7.15
CA ASP A 153 7.12 -11.07 7.70
C ASP A 153 7.54 -12.37 6.98
N ALA A 154 6.58 -13.28 6.78
CA ALA A 154 6.83 -14.52 6.04
C ALA A 154 7.21 -14.26 4.57
N LEU A 155 6.56 -13.31 3.91
CA LEU A 155 6.86 -12.94 2.53
C LEU A 155 8.25 -12.30 2.39
N PHE A 156 8.66 -11.47 3.36
CA PHE A 156 9.99 -10.89 3.40
C PHE A 156 11.06 -11.96 3.62
N ALA A 157 10.85 -12.89 4.56
CA ALA A 157 11.75 -14.02 4.77
C ALA A 157 11.91 -14.86 3.49
N LEU A 158 10.83 -15.10 2.74
CA LEU A 158 10.88 -15.80 1.45
C LEU A 158 11.75 -15.06 0.44
N TYR A 159 11.60 -13.75 0.31
CA TYR A 159 12.41 -12.93 -0.58
C TYR A 159 13.91 -13.03 -0.23
N GLU A 160 14.27 -12.94 1.06
CA GLU A 160 15.65 -13.07 1.50
C GLU A 160 16.23 -14.45 1.22
N ILE A 161 15.49 -15.52 1.53
CA ILE A 161 15.95 -16.89 1.31
C ILE A 161 16.11 -17.16 -0.20
N ASN A 162 15.17 -16.72 -1.04
CA ASN A 162 15.29 -16.83 -2.50
C ASN A 162 16.54 -16.10 -3.01
N THR A 163 16.81 -14.89 -2.52
CA THR A 163 18.03 -14.15 -2.86
C THR A 163 19.30 -14.93 -2.51
N LYS A 164 19.34 -15.57 -1.33
CA LYS A 164 20.46 -16.43 -0.90
C LYS A 164 20.57 -17.69 -1.76
N LEU A 165 19.45 -18.31 -2.14
CA LEU A 165 19.43 -19.48 -3.03
C LEU A 165 19.99 -19.16 -4.41
N ILE A 166 19.60 -18.03 -5.01
CA ILE A 166 20.13 -17.59 -6.31
C ILE A 166 21.64 -17.36 -6.21
N ALA A 167 22.10 -16.62 -5.19
CA ALA A 167 23.53 -16.36 -5.00
C ALA A 167 24.33 -17.66 -4.83
N LEU A 168 23.81 -18.61 -4.04
CA LEU A 168 24.46 -19.88 -3.81
C LEU A 168 24.49 -20.75 -5.07
N ASN A 169 23.41 -20.72 -5.86
CA ASN A 169 23.37 -21.40 -7.14
C ASN A 169 24.38 -20.82 -8.14
N ASP A 170 24.54 -19.50 -8.16
CA ASP A 170 25.55 -18.83 -8.98
C ASP A 170 26.98 -19.24 -8.54
N GLU A 171 27.23 -19.45 -7.24
CA GLU A 171 28.51 -20.00 -6.73
C GLU A 171 28.73 -21.46 -7.14
N ILE A 172 27.71 -22.34 -7.04
CA ILE A 172 27.78 -23.73 -7.51
C ILE A 172 28.16 -23.76 -9.00
N ASN A 173 27.51 -22.90 -9.81
CA ASN A 173 27.80 -22.76 -11.24
C ASN A 173 29.25 -22.33 -11.51
N LYS A 174 29.78 -21.37 -10.74
CA LYS A 174 31.19 -20.93 -10.88
C LYS A 174 32.17 -22.06 -10.56
N VAL A 175 31.94 -22.79 -9.45
CA VAL A 175 32.78 -23.92 -9.04
C VAL A 175 32.75 -25.02 -10.10
N ASN A 176 31.57 -25.35 -10.62
CA ASN A 176 31.43 -26.35 -11.69
C ASN A 176 32.24 -25.94 -12.93
N LYS A 177 32.04 -24.72 -13.44
CA LYS A 177 32.76 -24.19 -14.62
C LYS A 177 34.29 -24.25 -14.46
N ASN A 178 34.80 -23.97 -13.26
CA ASN A 178 36.23 -24.00 -12.99
C ASN A 178 36.80 -25.42 -12.84
N ALA A 179 35.98 -26.41 -12.50
CA ALA A 179 36.38 -27.82 -12.44
C ALA A 179 36.44 -28.52 -13.83
N TYR A 180 35.84 -27.91 -14.86
CA TYR A 180 35.74 -28.50 -16.21
C TYR A 180 37.03 -28.60 -17.06
N PRO A 181 38.10 -27.79 -16.91
CA PRO A 181 39.27 -27.91 -17.79
C PRO A 181 40.03 -29.23 -17.64
N GLU A 182 40.00 -29.86 -16.45
CA GLU A 182 40.79 -31.07 -16.16
C GLU A 182 40.06 -32.39 -16.38
N PHE A 183 38.73 -32.42 -16.52
CA PHE A 183 37.92 -33.65 -16.48
C PHE A 183 37.21 -33.98 -17.80
N LYS A 184 37.94 -34.04 -18.92
CA LYS A 184 37.39 -34.31 -20.27
C LYS A 184 36.94 -35.76 -20.56
N LEU A 185 37.08 -36.70 -19.62
CA LEU A 185 36.86 -38.14 -19.89
C LEU A 185 35.59 -38.76 -19.25
N GLY A 186 34.71 -37.98 -18.63
CA GLY A 186 33.50 -38.48 -17.94
C GLY A 186 32.18 -37.81 -18.33
N LEU A 187 32.01 -37.39 -19.59
CA LEU A 187 31.06 -36.33 -19.99
C LEU A 187 29.54 -36.67 -19.92
N GLY A 188 29.11 -37.93 -19.82
CA GLY A 188 27.67 -38.27 -19.95
C GLY A 188 26.76 -37.86 -18.79
N ARG A 189 27.22 -37.96 -17.53
CA ARG A 189 26.41 -37.66 -16.34
C ARG A 189 26.45 -36.20 -15.89
N ILE A 190 27.50 -35.47 -16.29
CA ILE A 190 27.75 -34.11 -15.81
C ILE A 190 26.89 -33.09 -16.59
N PHE A 191 26.63 -33.31 -17.89
CA PHE A 191 25.71 -32.45 -18.67
C PHE A 191 24.27 -32.45 -18.13
N LEU A 192 23.78 -33.59 -17.63
CA LEU A 192 22.45 -33.68 -17.04
C LEU A 192 22.33 -32.87 -15.74
N ASN A 193 23.42 -32.76 -14.97
CA ASN A 193 23.44 -31.97 -13.73
C ASN A 193 23.52 -30.46 -14.01
N ASP A 194 24.23 -30.04 -15.06
CA ASP A 194 24.32 -28.62 -15.46
C ASP A 194 22.97 -28.11 -16.00
N GLU A 195 22.28 -28.91 -16.81
CA GLU A 195 20.94 -28.59 -17.30
C GLU A 195 19.89 -28.53 -16.18
N ASN A 196 19.91 -29.49 -15.24
CA ASN A 196 19.02 -29.45 -14.09
C ASN A 196 19.26 -28.16 -13.28
N LEU A 197 20.51 -27.89 -12.86
CA LEU A 197 20.87 -26.73 -12.05
C LEU A 197 20.52 -25.39 -12.75
N PHE A 198 20.73 -25.30 -14.06
CA PHE A 198 20.31 -24.15 -14.86
C PHE A 198 18.78 -23.96 -14.83
N ASN A 199 18.01 -25.04 -15.02
CA ASN A 199 16.56 -25.00 -14.96
C ASN A 199 16.06 -24.63 -13.54
N GLN A 200 16.75 -25.08 -12.48
CA GLN A 200 16.46 -24.64 -11.10
C GLN A 200 16.74 -23.15 -10.90
N ASN A 201 17.80 -22.61 -11.50
CA ASN A 201 18.11 -21.18 -11.43
C ASN A 201 16.99 -20.37 -12.11
N GLN A 202 16.55 -20.81 -13.29
CA GLN A 202 15.48 -20.14 -14.03
C GLN A 202 14.16 -20.16 -13.25
N SER A 203 13.80 -21.28 -12.61
CA SER A 203 12.59 -21.35 -11.80
C SER A 203 12.65 -20.41 -10.60
N LEU A 204 13.77 -20.35 -9.87
CA LEU A 204 13.97 -19.43 -8.74
C LEU A 204 13.89 -17.96 -9.17
N ARG A 205 14.43 -17.62 -10.35
CA ARG A 205 14.35 -16.26 -10.92
C ARG A 205 12.93 -15.88 -11.31
N MET A 206 12.21 -16.77 -12.00
CA MET A 206 10.79 -16.55 -12.33
C MET A 206 9.95 -16.38 -11.07
N GLU A 207 10.22 -17.17 -10.03
CA GLU A 207 9.55 -17.04 -8.75
C GLU A 207 9.89 -15.74 -8.04
N ARG A 208 11.15 -15.32 -8.04
CA ARG A 208 11.56 -14.02 -7.51
C ARG A 208 10.75 -12.91 -8.16
N GLU A 209 10.51 -12.99 -9.47
CA GLU A 209 9.67 -12.01 -10.15
C GLU A 209 8.19 -12.12 -9.80
N LYS A 210 7.65 -13.32 -9.57
CA LYS A 210 6.29 -13.47 -9.04
C LYS A 210 6.13 -12.91 -7.64
N ILE A 211 7.08 -13.17 -6.74
CA ILE A 211 7.14 -12.58 -5.40
C ILE A 211 7.22 -11.06 -5.55
N ARG A 212 8.10 -10.56 -6.43
CA ARG A 212 8.21 -9.13 -6.72
C ARG A 212 6.90 -8.55 -7.27
N GLN A 213 6.18 -9.26 -8.12
CA GLN A 213 4.88 -8.82 -8.62
C GLN A 213 3.82 -8.82 -7.53
N ALA A 214 3.79 -9.83 -6.65
CA ALA A 214 2.88 -9.84 -5.50
C ALA A 214 3.20 -8.69 -4.52
N LEU A 215 4.49 -8.43 -4.31
CA LEU A 215 5.01 -7.29 -3.55
C LEU A 215 4.60 -5.97 -4.21
N ASN A 216 4.79 -5.83 -5.52
CA ASN A 216 4.42 -4.64 -6.27
C ASN A 216 2.91 -4.43 -6.31
N ALA A 217 2.10 -5.46 -6.50
CA ALA A 217 0.64 -5.36 -6.48
C ALA A 217 0.13 -4.86 -5.12
N TYR A 218 0.79 -5.23 -4.02
CA TYR A 218 0.52 -4.65 -2.71
C TYR A 218 0.90 -3.17 -2.65
N ASN A 219 2.05 -2.79 -3.22
CA ASN A 219 2.48 -1.39 -3.34
C ASN A 219 1.71 -0.60 -4.41
N ASP A 220 1.02 -1.22 -5.37
CA ASP A 220 0.31 -0.54 -6.45
C ASP A 220 -1.15 -0.32 -6.08
N ALA A 221 -1.73 -1.24 -5.29
CA ALA A 221 -2.98 -0.99 -4.56
C ALA A 221 -2.89 0.29 -3.70
N ASP A 222 -1.68 0.66 -3.26
CA ASP A 222 -1.36 1.94 -2.64
C ASP A 222 -1.70 3.13 -3.55
N THR A 223 -1.20 3.10 -4.77
CA THR A 223 -1.29 4.21 -5.74
C THR A 223 -2.72 4.38 -6.25
N GLU A 224 -3.43 3.29 -6.52
CA GLU A 224 -4.81 3.35 -7.00
C GLU A 224 -5.77 3.85 -5.92
N TYR A 225 -5.54 3.51 -4.64
CA TYR A 225 -6.35 4.05 -3.54
C TYR A 225 -6.13 5.55 -3.34
N VAL A 226 -4.88 6.06 -3.46
CA VAL A 226 -4.63 7.52 -3.43
C VAL A 226 -5.34 8.20 -4.59
N ASN A 227 -5.23 7.64 -5.80
CA ASN A 227 -5.87 8.21 -6.99
C ASN A 227 -7.40 8.23 -6.85
N ARG A 228 -8.02 7.21 -6.26
CA ARG A 228 -9.47 7.21 -5.98
C ARG A 228 -9.87 8.17 -4.87
N ALA A 229 -9.07 8.31 -3.81
CA ALA A 229 -9.33 9.32 -2.78
C ALA A 229 -9.28 10.74 -3.35
N MET A 230 -8.31 11.02 -4.25
CA MET A 230 -8.24 12.29 -4.98
C MET A 230 -9.41 12.47 -5.97
N ASP A 231 -9.88 11.40 -6.61
CA ASP A 231 -11.04 11.44 -7.52
C ASP A 231 -12.35 11.77 -6.77
N VAL A 232 -12.52 11.23 -5.54
CA VAL A 232 -13.66 11.55 -4.67
C VAL A 232 -13.63 13.02 -4.24
N GLU A 233 -12.46 13.59 -3.93
CA GLU A 233 -12.34 15.03 -3.63
C GLU A 233 -12.64 15.92 -4.85
N GLN A 234 -12.22 15.51 -6.05
CA GLN A 234 -12.51 16.25 -7.28
C GLN A 234 -14.01 16.34 -7.59
N HIS A 235 -14.75 15.25 -7.37
CA HIS A 235 -16.19 15.26 -7.55
C HIS A 235 -16.90 16.17 -6.53
N TYR A 236 -16.39 16.28 -5.30
CA TYR A 236 -16.96 17.15 -4.28
C TYR A 236 -16.91 18.63 -4.68
N ALA A 237 -15.80 19.07 -5.30
CA ALA A 237 -15.68 20.42 -5.85
C ALA A 237 -16.72 20.70 -6.95
N TYR A 238 -16.96 19.74 -7.83
CA TYR A 238 -17.97 19.86 -8.90
C TYR A 238 -19.39 19.99 -8.34
N TYR A 239 -19.78 19.17 -7.36
CA TYR A 239 -21.09 19.26 -6.73
C TYR A 239 -21.30 20.59 -5.99
N ASN A 240 -20.26 21.11 -5.32
CA ASN A 240 -20.33 22.41 -4.66
C ASN A 240 -20.57 23.56 -5.64
N ILE A 241 -19.94 23.53 -6.83
CA ILE A 241 -20.17 24.54 -7.88
C ILE A 241 -21.63 24.50 -8.35
N TRP A 242 -22.17 23.32 -8.64
CA TRP A 242 -23.57 23.19 -9.07
C TRP A 242 -24.57 23.59 -8.00
N PHE A 243 -24.28 23.29 -6.74
CA PHE A 243 -25.09 23.74 -5.61
C PHE A 243 -25.15 25.27 -5.53
N ILE A 244 -24.01 25.96 -5.69
CA ILE A 244 -23.95 27.42 -5.73
C ILE A 244 -24.78 27.96 -6.90
N VAL A 245 -24.61 27.42 -8.12
CA VAL A 245 -25.39 27.82 -9.29
C VAL A 245 -26.89 27.67 -9.04
N MET A 246 -27.32 26.58 -8.39
CA MET A 246 -28.71 26.32 -8.05
C MET A 246 -29.25 27.34 -7.04
N VAL A 247 -28.50 27.64 -5.97
CA VAL A 247 -28.85 28.67 -4.98
C VAL A 247 -29.00 30.05 -5.63
N VAL A 248 -28.09 30.41 -6.54
CA VAL A 248 -28.16 31.68 -7.29
C VAL A 248 -29.44 31.75 -8.11
N LEU A 249 -29.77 30.69 -8.86
CA LEU A 249 -30.99 30.63 -9.67
C LEU A 249 -32.24 30.75 -8.81
N VAL A 250 -32.30 30.05 -7.67
CA VAL A 250 -33.43 30.14 -6.72
C VAL A 250 -33.58 31.56 -6.17
N CYS A 251 -32.49 32.20 -5.75
CA CYS A 251 -32.52 33.58 -5.25
C CYS A 251 -33.02 34.57 -6.33
N LEU A 252 -32.59 34.40 -7.58
CA LEU A 252 -33.06 35.23 -8.70
C LEU A 252 -34.57 35.04 -8.94
N LEU A 253 -35.06 33.81 -8.92
CA LEU A 253 -36.48 33.50 -9.08
C LEU A 253 -37.32 34.08 -7.94
N ILE A 254 -36.88 33.93 -6.68
CA ILE A 254 -37.57 34.49 -5.51
C ILE A 254 -37.65 36.02 -5.60
N SER A 255 -36.54 36.67 -5.98
CA SER A 255 -36.49 38.13 -6.15
C SER A 255 -37.49 38.62 -7.21
N MET A 256 -37.61 37.88 -8.32
CA MET A 256 -38.55 38.19 -9.39
C MET A 256 -40.02 38.01 -8.96
N VAL A 257 -40.32 37.01 -8.13
CA VAL A 257 -41.69 36.70 -7.68
C VAL A 257 -42.16 37.60 -6.54
N LEU A 258 -41.31 37.87 -5.54
CA LEU A 258 -41.70 38.61 -4.33
C LEU A 258 -41.77 40.13 -4.52
N PHE A 259 -41.06 40.69 -5.52
CA PHE A 259 -40.97 42.14 -5.71
C PHE A 259 -41.34 42.59 -7.14
N PRO A 260 -42.56 42.28 -7.64
CA PRO A 260 -42.94 42.53 -9.03
C PRO A 260 -43.08 44.02 -9.40
N GLY A 261 -43.19 44.93 -8.42
CA GLY A 261 -43.43 46.36 -8.64
C GLY A 261 -42.27 47.31 -8.29
N TYR A 262 -41.07 46.78 -8.05
CA TYR A 262 -39.95 47.57 -7.54
C TYR A 262 -39.20 48.29 -8.68
N ASN A 263 -39.47 49.57 -8.92
CA ASN A 263 -38.91 50.39 -10.03
C ASN A 263 -37.48 50.94 -9.80
N GLY A 264 -36.66 50.29 -8.96
CA GLY A 264 -35.26 50.68 -8.75
C GLY A 264 -34.35 50.39 -9.95
N ASN A 265 -33.29 51.19 -10.12
CA ASN A 265 -32.29 51.07 -11.18
C ASN A 265 -31.71 49.64 -11.21
N VAL A 266 -31.94 48.91 -12.32
CA VAL A 266 -31.65 47.47 -12.46
C VAL A 266 -30.19 47.14 -12.15
N VAL A 267 -29.29 48.06 -12.47
CA VAL A 267 -27.83 47.92 -12.25
C VAL A 267 -27.48 47.78 -10.77
N SER A 268 -28.06 48.61 -9.89
CA SER A 268 -27.78 48.56 -8.45
C SER A 268 -28.26 47.23 -7.82
N LYS A 269 -29.38 46.68 -8.31
CA LYS A 269 -29.92 45.41 -7.83
C LYS A 269 -29.06 44.21 -8.21
N SER A 270 -28.56 44.19 -9.44
CA SER A 270 -27.65 43.13 -9.90
C SER A 270 -26.36 43.13 -9.08
N ILE A 271 -25.83 44.31 -8.76
CA ILE A 271 -24.61 44.45 -7.93
C ILE A 271 -24.82 43.88 -6.52
N TRP A 272 -25.91 44.23 -5.84
CA TRP A 272 -26.19 43.71 -4.49
C TRP A 272 -26.41 42.19 -4.47
N THR A 273 -27.06 41.65 -5.50
CA THR A 273 -27.27 40.20 -5.62
C THR A 273 -25.93 39.48 -5.80
N ILE A 274 -25.03 40.01 -6.64
CA ILE A 274 -23.66 39.48 -6.81
C ILE A 274 -22.89 39.54 -5.50
N ILE A 275 -22.97 40.65 -4.75
CA ILE A 275 -22.28 40.78 -3.45
C ILE A 275 -22.76 39.71 -2.46
N ILE A 276 -24.07 39.47 -2.36
CA ILE A 276 -24.63 38.42 -1.48
C ILE A 276 -24.16 37.03 -1.90
N ILE A 277 -24.11 36.76 -3.21
CA ILE A 277 -23.61 35.47 -3.74
C ILE A 277 -22.13 35.28 -3.39
N VAL A 278 -21.30 36.31 -3.58
CA VAL A 278 -19.87 36.24 -3.24
C VAL A 278 -19.69 36.04 -1.72
N ILE A 279 -20.53 36.68 -0.89
CA ILE A 279 -20.52 36.45 0.56
C ILE A 279 -20.86 34.99 0.88
N ILE A 280 -21.92 34.42 0.32
CA ILE A 280 -22.31 33.01 0.56
C ILE A 280 -21.18 32.07 0.14
N VAL A 281 -20.59 32.26 -1.04
CA VAL A 281 -19.47 31.44 -1.54
C VAL A 281 -18.24 31.56 -0.66
N ALA A 282 -17.89 32.76 -0.20
CA ALA A 282 -16.78 32.97 0.72
C ALA A 282 -17.02 32.29 2.08
N THR A 283 -18.27 32.31 2.56
CA THR A 283 -18.66 31.71 3.85
C THR A 283 -18.60 30.18 3.79
N LEU A 284 -18.97 29.57 2.66
CA LEU A 284 -18.88 28.11 2.47
C LEU A 284 -17.45 27.59 2.34
N ASN A 285 -16.49 28.46 1.99
CA ASN A 285 -15.08 28.12 1.81
C ASN A 285 -14.18 28.57 2.98
N LEU A 286 -14.75 28.87 4.15
CA LEU A 286 -14.00 29.34 5.34
C LEU A 286 -12.90 28.38 5.82
N ASN A 287 -12.84 27.13 5.35
CA ASN A 287 -11.70 26.26 5.65
C ASN A 287 -10.44 26.60 4.83
N ASN A 288 -10.52 27.54 3.89
CA ASN A 288 -9.39 27.97 3.06
C ASN A 288 -8.92 29.38 3.48
N PRO A 289 -7.61 29.61 3.78
CA PRO A 289 -7.09 30.91 4.19
C PRO A 289 -7.38 32.05 3.21
N ILE A 290 -7.51 31.75 1.92
CA ILE A 290 -7.86 32.73 0.88
C ILE A 290 -9.30 33.24 1.07
N ALA A 291 -10.23 32.38 1.52
CA ALA A 291 -11.62 32.76 1.74
C ALA A 291 -11.76 33.77 2.89
N PHE A 292 -10.93 33.67 3.94
CA PHE A 292 -10.88 34.66 5.01
C PHE A 292 -10.43 36.04 4.52
N ALA A 293 -9.44 36.10 3.62
CA ALA A 293 -8.98 37.36 3.05
C ALA A 293 -10.07 38.03 2.20
N ILE A 294 -10.79 37.24 1.38
CA ILE A 294 -11.93 37.73 0.59
C ILE A 294 -13.07 38.20 1.49
N TRP A 295 -13.37 37.46 2.56
CA TRP A 295 -14.41 37.80 3.53
C TRP A 295 -14.10 39.10 4.29
N LEU A 296 -12.83 39.28 4.70
CA LEU A 296 -12.36 40.50 5.36
C LEU A 296 -12.41 41.71 4.40
N LEU A 297 -12.04 41.51 3.14
CA LEU A 297 -12.13 42.56 2.12
C LEU A 297 -13.59 42.97 1.87
N LEU A 298 -14.52 42.01 1.83
CA LEU A 298 -15.96 42.28 1.72
C LEU A 298 -16.49 43.10 2.89
N ILE A 299 -16.11 42.77 4.13
CA ILE A 299 -16.49 43.54 5.32
C ILE A 299 -15.93 44.96 5.25
N CYS A 300 -14.65 45.10 4.90
CA CYS A 300 -14.03 46.41 4.71
C CYS A 300 -14.76 47.24 3.65
N THR A 301 -15.22 46.62 2.56
CA THR A 301 -15.96 47.31 1.50
C THR A 301 -17.33 47.76 1.99
N VAL A 302 -18.07 46.91 2.72
CA VAL A 302 -19.38 47.28 3.31
C VAL A 302 -19.23 48.41 4.34
N LEU A 303 -18.20 48.35 5.18
CA LEU A 303 -17.90 49.40 6.16
C LEU A 303 -17.53 50.73 5.47
N ALA A 304 -16.72 50.69 4.41
CA ALA A 304 -16.33 51.86 3.63
C ALA A 304 -17.52 52.53 2.91
N MET A 305 -18.51 51.74 2.45
CA MET A 305 -19.76 52.28 1.91
C MET A 305 -20.60 52.95 3.01
N LYS A 306 -20.71 52.32 4.19
CA LYS A 306 -21.49 52.88 5.32
C LYS A 306 -20.88 54.18 5.87
N SER A 307 -19.57 54.35 5.77
CA SER A 307 -18.87 55.54 6.22
C SER A 307 -18.83 56.66 5.17
N ASN A 308 -19.56 56.56 4.05
CA ASN A 308 -19.56 57.51 2.93
C ASN A 308 -18.15 57.75 2.31
N LEU A 309 -17.19 56.84 2.53
CA LEU A 309 -15.86 56.92 1.93
C LEU A 309 -15.89 56.51 0.44
N ILE A 310 -16.86 55.66 0.09
CA ILE A 310 -17.20 55.29 -1.28
C ILE A 310 -18.65 55.75 -1.49
N PRO A 311 -18.98 56.48 -2.58
CA PRO A 311 -20.34 56.93 -2.83
C PRO A 311 -21.30 55.73 -2.91
N SER A 312 -22.39 55.78 -2.14
CA SER A 312 -23.43 54.76 -2.18
C SER A 312 -24.12 54.80 -3.54
N ILE A 313 -24.04 53.69 -4.29
CA ILE A 313 -24.70 53.50 -5.60
C ILE A 313 -26.18 53.18 -5.41
#